data_AF-A0A446BAL1-F1
#
_entry.id   AF-A0A446BAL1-F1
#
_cell.length_a   1.000
_cell.length_b   1.000
_cell.length_c   1.000
_cell.angle_alpha   90.00
_cell.angle_beta   90.00
_cell.angle_gamma   90.00
#
_symmetry.space_group_name_H-M   'P 1'
#
loop_
_entity.id
_entity.type
_entity.pdbx_description
1 polymer ?
#
loop_
_entity_poly.entity_id
_entity_poly.type
_entity_poly.pdbx_seq_one_letter_code
_entity_poly.pdbx_strand_id
1 'polypeptide(L)'
;MLVDREVDRLDVFGSQVVISGIGGGRVKDPQTGTMIRSKDTSDTAVSFKTAMNAFQAKSLVALIAGEDNPLYPCQPPHPYAVLGYFHITDMWKEKMIPEGAKSPVTVWRMRFEKADLTEPSWWMPAVEDATVSDTSVDLNVKAPVITCGTCETPSKEIFTAGWVCLNHKCEKFFQLRNGHAVDIKSLAYTESFLNERTPFAGEVPSVVPPLPDHTGLHGTEISLRRGFVCPDCGCCNRRVYWNRWVCENKDCQYARDAPMLPYPDALLEEENAKFEDMVMDRRARNGVNENPLNKESFVFDPFATIYQRGYLRYSQTLDLDGYLVRQYFLPDSYGQVLGSFSIFSAKDEIKSVPHGPDDLFRTLELTDIGLRRNPAAVFGHKLEGYTRHFQQNFGARYKFGVTVQSRGFSQAPDVILRALHRLIWAKTVAVAASNAFIRTLDRGTRGQDSLVTNARDFNELLALGYMEDDKINYHDDGEEELGPVIAALSLGSPSTMRFRPKRGTGFFLPTHKQLGKVCYKEVLEVPMKHGDMMVMVGTNIQKVYEHTVDPHGKRRFSLTARYIDPEKMTSQADRDDAIIKGAIPAHAQAFVYDGM
;
A
#
# COMPACT_ATOMS: atom_id res chain seq x y z
N MET A 1 11.16 -4.05 16.10
CA MET A 1 11.95 -5.10 15.42
C MET A 1 11.21 -6.42 15.58
N LEU A 2 11.18 -7.25 14.52
CA LEU A 2 10.60 -8.59 14.54
C LEU A 2 11.71 -9.63 14.69
N VAL A 3 11.60 -10.51 15.68
CA VAL A 3 12.45 -11.69 15.88
C VAL A 3 11.60 -12.95 15.69
N ASP A 4 11.90 -13.73 14.66
CA ASP A 4 11.02 -14.84 14.23
C ASP A 4 11.88 -16.07 13.90
N ARG A 5 11.48 -16.86 12.91
CA ARG A 5 12.13 -18.11 12.46
C ARG A 5 13.66 -18.10 12.31
N GLU A 6 14.24 -17.00 11.83
CA GLU A 6 15.65 -16.96 11.42
C GLU A 6 16.54 -16.47 12.57
N VAL A 7 17.14 -17.39 13.32
CA VAL A 7 18.10 -17.11 14.40
C VAL A 7 19.50 -17.57 14.04
N ASP A 8 20.52 -16.86 14.53
CA ASP A 8 21.90 -17.33 14.47
C ASP A 8 22.30 -18.02 15.79
N ARG A 9 23.36 -18.84 15.79
CA ARG A 9 23.82 -19.65 16.95
C ARG A 9 24.03 -18.84 18.25
N LEU A 10 24.44 -17.58 18.12
CA LEU A 10 24.72 -16.69 19.24
C LEU A 10 23.56 -15.76 19.57
N ASP A 11 22.42 -15.84 18.88
CA ASP A 11 21.26 -15.05 19.29
C ASP A 11 20.80 -15.50 20.68
N VAL A 12 20.35 -14.54 21.48
CA VAL A 12 19.88 -14.76 22.86
C VAL A 12 18.45 -14.27 22.96
N PHE A 13 17.58 -15.09 23.53
CA PHE A 13 16.20 -14.75 23.81
C PHE A 13 15.95 -14.90 25.31
N GLY A 14 16.31 -13.87 26.08
CA GLY A 14 16.16 -13.86 27.54
C GLY A 14 14.89 -13.14 28.00
N SER A 15 14.69 -13.13 29.32
CA SER A 15 13.60 -12.39 29.97
C SER A 15 13.78 -10.89 29.84
N GLN A 16 15.01 -10.40 30.02
CA GLN A 16 15.33 -8.97 30.04
C GLN A 16 16.32 -8.54 28.94
N VAL A 17 17.09 -9.50 28.42
CA VAL A 17 18.10 -9.26 27.39
C VAL A 17 17.78 -10.09 26.17
N VAL A 18 17.78 -9.44 25.00
CA VAL A 18 17.69 -10.11 23.70
C VAL A 18 18.92 -9.72 22.88
N ILE A 19 19.59 -10.68 22.27
CA ILE A 19 20.69 -10.43 21.33
C ILE A 19 20.28 -10.98 19.98
N SER A 20 20.36 -10.15 18.95
CA SER A 20 19.99 -10.56 17.59
C SER A 20 20.79 -9.79 16.53
N GLY A 21 20.90 -10.38 15.34
CA GLY A 21 21.60 -9.80 14.20
C GLY A 21 20.77 -8.76 13.42
N ILE A 22 21.44 -7.81 12.78
CA ILE A 22 20.81 -6.93 11.79
C ILE A 22 20.57 -7.72 10.48
N GLY A 23 19.38 -7.54 9.89
CA GLY A 23 19.05 -8.13 8.59
C GLY A 23 19.96 -7.64 7.45
N GLY A 24 20.23 -8.51 6.48
CA GLY A 24 21.10 -8.24 5.32
C GLY A 24 22.10 -9.37 5.05
N GLY A 25 22.81 -9.34 3.92
CA GLY A 25 23.84 -10.34 3.63
C GLY A 25 23.35 -11.79 3.45
N ARG A 26 22.03 -11.98 3.28
CA ARG A 26 21.39 -13.28 3.05
C ARG A 26 20.95 -13.43 1.59
N VAL A 27 20.97 -14.66 1.09
CA VAL A 27 20.48 -15.07 -0.24
C VAL A 27 19.53 -16.24 -0.08
N LYS A 28 18.57 -16.37 -0.99
CA LYS A 28 17.66 -17.51 -0.98
C LYS A 28 18.39 -18.75 -1.49
N ASP A 29 18.42 -19.80 -0.68
CA ASP A 29 18.90 -21.11 -1.08
C ASP A 29 17.99 -21.67 -2.19
N PRO A 30 18.53 -22.07 -3.35
CA PRO A 30 17.72 -22.56 -4.47
C PRO A 30 17.01 -23.89 -4.19
N GLN A 31 17.52 -24.73 -3.30
CA GLN A 31 17.00 -26.06 -3.00
C GLN A 31 15.96 -26.02 -1.89
N THR A 32 16.27 -25.37 -0.78
CA THR A 32 15.40 -25.33 0.41
C THR A 32 14.44 -24.14 0.40
N GLY A 33 14.77 -23.10 -0.38
CA GLY A 33 14.05 -21.82 -0.36
C GLY A 33 14.29 -20.99 0.90
N THR A 34 15.15 -21.42 1.83
CA THR A 34 15.47 -20.69 3.07
C THR A 34 16.46 -19.56 2.82
N MET A 35 16.50 -18.55 3.70
CA MET A 35 17.39 -17.40 3.53
C MET A 35 18.73 -17.64 4.26
N ILE A 36 19.74 -18.08 3.53
CA ILE A 36 21.07 -18.38 4.08
C ILE A 36 21.98 -17.16 4.04
N ARG A 37 22.78 -16.96 5.10
CA ARG A 37 23.80 -15.89 5.15
C ARG A 37 24.95 -16.25 4.21
N SER A 38 25.30 -15.35 3.29
CA SER A 38 26.37 -15.59 2.31
C SER A 38 27.39 -14.46 2.22
N LYS A 39 27.10 -13.29 2.79
CA LYS A 39 27.96 -12.11 2.73
C LYS A 39 27.91 -11.30 4.02
N ASP A 40 28.90 -10.44 4.19
CA ASP A 40 28.94 -9.45 5.26
C ASP A 40 27.71 -8.55 5.25
N THR A 41 27.28 -8.12 6.43
CA THR A 41 26.23 -7.11 6.56
C THR A 41 26.76 -5.74 6.15
N SER A 42 25.94 -4.96 5.43
CA SER A 42 26.31 -3.64 4.92
C SER A 42 26.19 -2.53 5.96
N ASP A 43 27.17 -1.62 5.98
CA ASP A 43 27.18 -0.39 6.80
C ASP A 43 26.35 0.75 6.18
N THR A 44 25.78 0.55 4.99
CA THR A 44 24.98 1.56 4.29
C THR A 44 23.50 1.20 4.18
N ALA A 45 23.14 -0.03 4.59
CA ALA A 45 21.77 -0.52 4.58
C ALA A 45 20.86 0.32 5.49
N VAL A 46 19.60 0.49 5.08
CA VAL A 46 18.59 1.25 5.85
C VAL A 46 18.35 0.62 7.22
N SER A 47 18.35 -0.71 7.32
CA SER A 47 18.21 -1.45 8.58
C SER A 47 19.32 -1.08 9.58
N PHE A 48 20.58 -1.07 9.11
CA PHE A 48 21.72 -0.67 9.93
C PHE A 48 21.63 0.81 10.36
N LYS A 49 21.38 1.73 9.42
CA LYS A 49 21.28 3.16 9.74
C LYS A 49 20.19 3.44 10.77
N THR A 50 19.04 2.77 10.65
CA THR A 50 17.92 2.92 11.59
C THR A 50 18.27 2.38 12.98
N ALA A 51 18.88 1.19 13.06
CA ALA A 51 19.33 0.62 14.32
C ALA A 51 20.41 1.47 15.00
N MET A 52 21.40 1.95 14.23
CA MET A 52 22.47 2.81 14.72
C MET A 52 21.91 4.14 15.26
N ASN A 53 20.95 4.75 14.56
CA ASN A 53 20.28 5.95 15.05
C ASN A 53 19.54 5.69 16.37
N ALA A 54 18.80 4.58 16.48
CA ALA A 54 18.11 4.22 17.71
C ALA A 54 19.08 3.96 18.87
N PHE A 55 20.21 3.30 18.60
CA PHE A 55 21.28 3.08 19.58
C PHE A 55 21.90 4.39 20.07
N GLN A 56 22.30 5.28 19.15
CA GLN A 56 22.93 6.56 19.50
C GLN A 56 21.97 7.49 20.24
N ALA A 57 20.70 7.52 19.83
CA ALA A 57 19.67 8.33 20.46
C ALA A 57 19.10 7.70 21.74
N LYS A 58 19.50 6.46 22.08
CA LYS A 58 18.90 5.65 23.16
C LYS A 58 17.37 5.55 23.03
N SER A 59 16.87 5.51 21.79
CA SER A 59 15.45 5.40 21.50
C SER A 59 14.92 4.02 21.88
N LEU A 60 13.67 3.99 22.35
CA LEU A 60 12.95 2.75 22.56
C LEU A 60 12.59 2.07 21.23
N VAL A 61 12.67 0.75 21.23
CA VAL A 61 12.36 -0.14 20.12
C VAL A 61 11.39 -1.19 20.64
N ALA A 62 10.17 -1.25 20.08
CA ALA A 62 9.26 -2.35 20.36
C ALA A 62 9.80 -3.65 19.76
N LEU A 63 9.96 -4.70 20.57
CA LEU A 63 10.28 -6.04 20.09
C LEU A 63 8.99 -6.86 19.93
N ILE A 64 8.88 -7.53 18.79
CA ILE A 64 7.80 -8.46 18.45
C ILE A 64 8.45 -9.79 18.17
N ALA A 65 7.95 -10.86 18.77
CA ALA A 65 8.41 -12.21 18.52
C ALA A 65 7.36 -13.02 17.74
N GLY A 66 7.80 -13.76 16.74
CA GLY A 66 6.97 -14.71 16.00
C GLY A 66 6.98 -16.11 16.62
N GLU A 67 5.89 -16.85 16.43
CA GLU A 67 5.72 -18.22 16.93
C GLU A 67 6.74 -19.22 16.38
N ASP A 68 7.33 -18.92 15.22
CA ASP A 68 8.30 -19.80 14.58
C ASP A 68 9.74 -19.58 15.10
N ASN A 69 9.94 -18.67 16.07
CA ASN A 69 11.26 -18.44 16.67
C ASN A 69 11.69 -19.66 17.51
N PRO A 70 12.78 -20.35 17.17
CA PRO A 70 13.18 -21.58 17.89
C PRO A 70 13.76 -21.29 19.29
N LEU A 71 14.07 -20.04 19.63
CA LEU A 71 14.53 -19.63 20.95
C LEU A 71 13.38 -19.19 21.87
N TYR A 72 12.12 -19.23 21.39
CA TYR A 72 10.98 -18.85 22.19
C TYR A 72 10.81 -19.84 23.37
N PRO A 73 10.89 -19.38 24.63
CA PRO A 73 10.89 -20.28 25.79
C PRO A 73 9.55 -20.98 26.06
N CYS A 74 8.45 -20.45 25.55
CA CYS A 74 7.13 -21.07 25.58
C CYS A 74 6.36 -20.76 24.28
N GLN A 75 5.31 -21.54 23.97
CA GLN A 75 4.47 -21.22 22.82
C GLN A 75 3.73 -19.89 23.06
N PRO A 76 3.85 -18.89 22.18
CA PRO A 76 3.10 -17.65 22.34
C PRO A 76 1.60 -17.86 22.10
N PRO A 77 0.73 -17.02 22.69
CA PRO A 77 -0.72 -17.13 22.55
C PRO A 77 -1.22 -16.81 21.12
N HIS A 78 -0.40 -16.12 20.32
CA HIS A 78 -0.71 -15.70 18.96
C HIS A 78 0.53 -15.84 18.06
N PRO A 79 0.37 -15.92 16.72
CA PRO A 79 1.48 -16.06 15.78
C PRO A 79 2.56 -14.98 15.89
N TYR A 80 2.18 -13.80 16.37
CA TYR A 80 3.10 -12.72 16.71
C TYR A 80 2.67 -12.11 18.04
N ALA A 81 3.63 -11.84 18.92
CA ALA A 81 3.38 -11.26 20.23
C ALA A 81 4.38 -10.13 20.53
N VAL A 82 3.88 -9.05 21.12
CA VAL A 82 4.70 -7.90 21.53
C VAL A 82 5.37 -8.23 22.86
N LEU A 83 6.71 -8.24 22.86
CA LEU A 83 7.50 -8.47 24.08
C LEU A 83 7.56 -7.22 24.96
N GLY A 84 7.53 -6.04 24.35
CA GLY A 84 7.63 -4.77 25.06
C GLY A 84 8.58 -3.80 24.39
N TYR A 85 8.88 -2.71 25.08
CA TYR A 85 9.89 -1.75 24.66
C TYR A 85 11.25 -2.12 25.22
N PHE A 86 12.25 -2.02 24.36
CA PHE A 86 13.65 -2.27 24.66
C PHE A 86 14.47 -1.07 24.19
N HIS A 87 15.66 -0.88 24.73
CA HIS A 87 16.65 0.01 24.14
C HIS A 87 17.89 -0.79 23.74
N ILE A 88 18.63 -0.30 22.75
CA ILE A 88 19.87 -0.95 22.32
C ILE A 88 20.98 -0.48 23.27
N THR A 89 21.67 -1.41 23.93
CA THR A 89 22.80 -1.08 24.82
C THR A 89 24.15 -1.25 24.15
N ASP A 90 24.24 -2.17 23.19
CA ASP A 90 25.49 -2.50 22.52
C ASP A 90 25.21 -2.86 21.06
N MET A 91 26.08 -2.39 20.18
CA MET A 91 26.14 -2.79 18.78
C MET A 91 27.59 -3.11 18.40
N TRP A 92 27.81 -4.26 17.78
CA TRP A 92 29.16 -4.68 17.35
C TRP A 92 29.10 -5.49 16.07
N LYS A 93 30.25 -5.59 15.40
CA LYS A 93 30.44 -6.58 14.34
C LYS A 93 31.03 -7.86 14.93
N GLU A 94 30.49 -8.98 14.50
CA GLU A 94 30.88 -10.31 14.93
C GLU A 94 31.27 -11.14 13.71
N LYS A 95 32.36 -11.92 13.80
CA LYS A 95 32.65 -12.93 12.79
C LYS A 95 31.88 -14.20 13.11
N MET A 96 31.19 -14.76 12.13
CA MET A 96 30.53 -16.05 12.22
C MET A 96 30.81 -16.88 10.97
N ILE A 97 30.70 -18.21 11.07
CA ILE A 97 30.75 -19.09 9.90
C ILE A 97 29.30 -19.53 9.63
N PRO A 98 28.68 -19.09 8.52
CA PRO A 98 27.36 -19.57 8.15
C PRO A 98 27.36 -21.09 7.97
N GLU A 99 26.22 -21.73 8.25
CA GLU A 99 26.07 -23.16 8.04
C GLU A 99 26.36 -23.52 6.57
N GLY A 100 27.21 -24.54 6.36
CA GLY A 100 27.66 -24.95 5.02
C GLY A 100 28.68 -24.04 4.33
N ALA A 101 29.05 -22.89 4.91
CA ALA A 101 30.03 -21.98 4.32
C ALA A 101 31.48 -22.37 4.64
N LYS A 102 32.39 -22.15 3.68
CA LYS A 102 33.83 -22.41 3.84
C LYS A 102 34.60 -21.25 4.49
N SER A 103 34.04 -20.04 4.46
CA SER A 103 34.68 -18.81 4.93
C SER A 103 33.78 -18.07 5.93
N PRO A 104 34.36 -17.40 6.93
CA PRO A 104 33.58 -16.56 7.84
C PRO A 104 33.03 -15.33 7.12
N VAL A 105 31.93 -14.81 7.66
CA VAL A 105 31.37 -13.51 7.31
C VAL A 105 31.30 -12.63 8.55
N THR A 106 31.23 -11.33 8.34
CA THR A 106 31.11 -10.33 9.41
C THR A 106 29.69 -9.78 9.46
N VAL A 107 29.02 -9.93 10.60
CA VAL A 107 27.62 -9.52 10.79
C VAL A 107 27.48 -8.49 11.92
N TRP A 108 26.57 -7.55 11.77
CA TRP A 108 26.17 -6.66 12.86
C TRP A 108 25.25 -7.38 13.85
N ARG A 109 25.58 -7.26 15.13
CA ARG A 109 24.79 -7.71 16.28
C ARG A 109 24.29 -6.50 17.08
N MET A 110 23.16 -6.69 17.74
CA MET A 110 22.57 -5.74 18.66
C MET A 110 22.21 -6.47 19.95
N ARG A 111 22.49 -5.84 21.09
CA ARG A 111 21.99 -6.24 22.39
C ARG A 111 20.89 -5.26 22.81
N PHE A 112 19.74 -5.83 23.14
CA PHE A 112 18.55 -5.13 23.60
C PHE A 112 18.36 -5.40 25.09
N GLU A 113 18.09 -4.36 25.86
CA GLU A 113 17.62 -4.46 27.24
C GLU A 113 16.17 -4.01 27.34
N LYS A 114 15.34 -4.79 28.03
CA LYS A 114 13.94 -4.44 28.32
C LYS A 114 13.93 -3.14 29.10
N ALA A 115 13.16 -2.16 28.62
CA ALA A 115 13.15 -0.82 29.18
C ALA A 115 12.44 -0.77 30.55
N ASP A 116 11.39 -1.56 30.70
CA ASP A 116 10.67 -1.73 31.96
C ASP A 116 11.04 -3.08 32.61
N LEU A 117 11.77 -2.99 33.72
CA LEU A 117 12.19 -4.14 34.53
C LEU A 117 11.32 -4.33 35.78
N THR A 118 10.28 -3.51 35.97
CA THR A 118 9.40 -3.58 37.15
C THR A 118 8.47 -4.78 37.10
N GLU A 119 8.13 -5.25 35.89
CA GLU A 119 7.31 -6.43 35.68
C GLU A 119 8.12 -7.59 35.07
N PRO A 120 7.86 -8.83 35.52
CA PRO A 120 8.43 -10.01 34.89
C PRO A 120 8.01 -10.11 33.42
N SER A 121 8.83 -10.77 32.62
CA SER A 121 8.52 -10.96 31.20
C SER A 121 7.51 -12.08 31.02
N TRP A 122 6.34 -11.75 30.45
CA TRP A 122 5.20 -12.66 30.33
C TRP A 122 5.48 -13.93 29.52
N TRP A 123 6.51 -13.91 28.67
CA TRP A 123 6.94 -15.06 27.86
C TRP A 123 7.83 -16.03 28.62
N MET A 124 8.20 -15.73 29.87
CA MET A 124 9.02 -16.65 30.66
C MET A 124 8.12 -17.64 31.39
N PRO A 125 8.51 -18.93 31.48
CA PRO A 125 7.80 -19.90 32.30
C PRO A 125 7.68 -19.40 33.75
N ALA A 126 6.48 -19.54 34.33
CA ALA A 126 6.30 -19.35 35.76
C ALA A 126 7.16 -20.38 36.51
N VAL A 127 8.14 -19.92 37.30
CA VAL A 127 8.98 -20.81 38.11
C VAL A 127 8.19 -21.18 39.36
N GLU A 128 7.94 -22.48 39.58
CA GLU A 128 7.18 -23.00 40.74
C GLU A 128 7.86 -22.70 42.10
N ASP A 129 9.16 -22.32 42.11
CA ASP A 129 9.99 -22.03 43.30
C ASP A 129 10.79 -20.71 43.13
N ALA A 130 10.12 -19.60 42.79
CA ALA A 130 10.77 -18.29 42.59
C ALA A 130 11.24 -17.64 43.91
N THR A 131 12.33 -18.13 44.49
CA THR A 131 13.09 -17.45 45.56
C THR A 131 13.92 -16.26 45.06
N VAL A 132 14.02 -16.09 43.73
CA VAL A 132 14.66 -14.94 43.09
C VAL A 132 13.63 -14.30 42.15
N SER A 133 13.12 -13.14 42.53
CA SER A 133 12.28 -12.35 41.62
C SER A 133 13.14 -11.90 40.44
N ASP A 134 12.70 -12.13 39.20
CA ASP A 134 13.36 -11.62 37.99
C ASP A 134 13.52 -10.07 38.05
N THR A 135 12.77 -9.39 38.94
CA THR A 135 12.84 -7.96 39.23
C THR A 135 14.05 -7.51 40.06
N SER A 136 14.76 -8.40 40.76
CA SER A 136 15.94 -8.04 41.57
C SER A 136 17.23 -8.22 40.78
N VAL A 137 17.61 -7.21 40.01
CA VAL A 137 18.83 -7.28 39.18
C VAL A 137 20.02 -6.62 39.85
N ASP A 138 21.17 -7.31 39.90
CA ASP A 138 22.43 -6.73 40.38
C ASP A 138 23.02 -5.79 39.32
N LEU A 139 22.84 -4.48 39.54
CA LEU A 139 23.35 -3.44 38.65
C LEU A 139 24.88 -3.29 38.69
N ASN A 140 25.57 -3.97 39.62
CA ASN A 140 27.02 -3.94 39.73
C ASN A 140 27.72 -4.88 38.74
N VAL A 141 27.01 -5.86 38.18
CA VAL A 141 27.57 -6.75 37.16
C VAL A 141 27.79 -5.94 35.87
N LYS A 142 29.05 -5.82 35.47
CA LYS A 142 29.47 -5.13 34.23
C LYS A 142 30.47 -5.97 33.48
N ALA A 143 30.31 -6.08 32.15
CA ALA A 143 31.36 -6.66 31.32
C ALA A 143 32.61 -5.76 31.38
N PRO A 144 33.81 -6.33 31.58
CA PRO A 144 35.04 -5.54 31.58
C PRO A 144 35.21 -4.78 30.26
N VAL A 145 35.55 -3.49 30.33
CA VAL A 145 35.88 -2.66 29.16
C VAL A 145 37.39 -2.50 29.08
N ILE A 146 37.98 -2.83 27.94
CA ILE A 146 39.42 -2.75 27.70
C ILE A 146 39.67 -1.96 26.43
N THR A 147 40.64 -1.05 26.48
CA THR A 147 41.06 -0.23 25.34
C THR A 147 42.04 -0.98 24.46
N CYS A 148 41.78 -1.00 23.15
CA CYS A 148 42.68 -1.63 22.19
C CYS A 148 43.97 -0.82 22.06
N GLY A 149 45.13 -1.45 22.24
CA GLY A 149 46.43 -0.79 22.09
C GLY A 149 46.79 -0.37 20.66
N THR A 150 46.00 -0.75 19.65
CA THR A 150 46.25 -0.42 18.23
C THR A 150 45.35 0.69 17.70
N CYS A 151 44.04 0.63 17.98
CA CYS A 151 43.09 1.64 17.51
C CYS A 151 42.57 2.56 18.62
N GLU A 152 43.05 2.39 19.86
CA GLU A 152 42.69 3.17 21.04
C GLU A 152 41.18 3.21 21.34
N THR A 153 40.41 2.35 20.70
CA THR A 153 38.96 2.26 20.88
C THR A 153 38.65 1.29 22.02
N PRO A 154 37.80 1.66 23.00
CA PRO A 154 37.33 0.74 24.03
C PRO A 154 36.46 -0.37 23.44
N SER A 155 36.58 -1.59 23.98
CA SER A 155 35.73 -2.73 23.63
C SER A 155 35.41 -3.56 24.88
N LYS A 156 34.15 -3.99 25.02
CA LYS A 156 33.75 -4.91 26.10
C LYS A 156 34.31 -6.31 25.87
N GLU A 157 34.69 -6.99 26.95
CA GLU A 157 34.98 -8.43 26.94
C GLU A 157 33.67 -9.22 26.95
N ILE A 158 33.12 -9.43 25.76
CA ILE A 158 31.81 -10.08 25.59
C ILE A 158 31.90 -11.59 25.39
N PHE A 159 33.07 -12.16 25.10
CA PHE A 159 33.23 -13.58 24.76
C PHE A 159 34.00 -14.36 25.81
N THR A 160 33.58 -15.61 26.06
CA THR A 160 34.26 -16.54 27.00
C THR A 160 35.68 -16.90 26.59
N ALA A 161 36.01 -16.79 25.30
CA ALA A 161 37.36 -16.97 24.77
C ALA A 161 38.35 -15.87 25.24
N GLY A 162 37.85 -14.80 25.86
CA GLY A 162 38.60 -13.64 26.33
C GLY A 162 38.40 -12.41 25.43
N TRP A 163 39.02 -11.29 25.84
CA TRP A 163 38.86 -10.01 25.15
C TRP A 163 39.40 -9.99 23.72
N VAL A 164 38.61 -9.39 22.83
CA VAL A 164 38.99 -9.02 21.46
C VAL A 164 38.63 -7.56 21.16
N CYS A 165 39.33 -6.96 20.20
CA CYS A 165 38.93 -5.67 19.66
C CYS A 165 37.64 -5.82 18.83
N LEU A 166 36.59 -5.06 19.17
CA LEU A 166 35.30 -5.05 18.47
C LEU A 166 35.20 -3.93 17.41
N ASN A 167 36.21 -3.07 17.31
CA ASN A 167 36.30 -2.07 16.25
C ASN A 167 36.66 -2.76 14.93
N HIS A 168 35.67 -2.98 14.07
CA HIS A 168 35.85 -3.66 12.79
C HIS A 168 36.73 -2.94 11.76
N LYS A 169 37.09 -1.67 12.02
CA LYS A 169 38.06 -0.93 11.19
C LYS A 169 39.50 -1.12 11.67
N CYS A 170 39.70 -1.75 12.82
CA CYS A 170 41.02 -2.04 13.37
C CYS A 170 41.62 -3.31 12.73
N GLU A 171 42.92 -3.29 12.46
CA GLU A 171 43.66 -4.47 12.01
C GLU A 171 43.66 -5.63 13.02
N LYS A 172 43.49 -5.33 14.32
CA LYS A 172 43.36 -6.31 15.41
C LYS A 172 41.91 -6.74 15.65
N PHE A 173 40.98 -6.37 14.77
CA PHE A 173 39.58 -6.77 14.90
C PHE A 173 39.45 -8.28 15.04
N PHE A 174 38.78 -8.71 16.12
CA PHE A 174 38.49 -10.13 16.38
C PHE A 174 39.74 -11.01 16.58
N GLN A 175 40.84 -10.43 17.07
CA GLN A 175 42.05 -11.14 17.52
C GLN A 175 42.13 -11.11 19.06
N LEU A 176 42.57 -12.21 19.65
CA LEU A 176 42.85 -12.30 21.09
C LEU A 176 44.07 -11.46 21.45
N ARG A 177 44.21 -11.09 22.74
CA ARG A 177 45.36 -10.30 23.23
C ARG A 177 46.72 -10.92 22.95
N ASN A 178 46.79 -12.25 22.90
CA ASN A 178 48.01 -12.98 22.58
C ASN A 178 48.33 -13.01 21.07
N GLY A 179 47.54 -12.32 20.24
CA GLY A 179 47.69 -12.26 18.78
C GLY A 179 47.09 -13.44 18.03
N HIS A 180 46.58 -14.46 18.71
CA HIS A 180 45.95 -15.60 18.07
C HIS A 180 44.53 -15.27 17.58
N ALA A 181 44.10 -15.98 16.54
CA ALA A 181 42.72 -15.92 16.06
C ALA A 181 41.78 -16.56 17.09
N VAL A 182 40.60 -15.96 17.27
CA VAL A 182 39.51 -16.58 18.04
C VAL A 182 38.96 -17.78 17.28
N ASP A 183 38.69 -18.88 17.99
CA ASP A 183 37.88 -19.96 17.46
C ASP A 183 36.41 -19.54 17.37
N ILE A 184 36.01 -19.06 16.19
CA ILE A 184 34.67 -18.56 15.91
C ILE A 184 33.59 -19.64 16.15
N LYS A 185 33.94 -20.92 16.00
CA LYS A 185 32.97 -22.03 16.10
C LYS A 185 32.54 -22.29 17.55
N SER A 186 33.44 -22.08 18.52
CA SER A 186 33.19 -22.32 19.95
C SER A 186 32.88 -21.05 20.74
N LEU A 187 32.77 -19.88 20.08
CA LEU A 187 32.40 -18.62 20.73
C LEU A 187 31.11 -18.74 21.55
N ALA A 188 31.08 -18.13 22.72
CA ALA A 188 29.91 -17.93 23.55
C ALA A 188 30.03 -16.58 24.29
N TYR A 189 28.90 -15.98 24.68
CA TYR A 189 28.92 -14.75 25.46
C TYR A 189 29.27 -15.00 26.93
N THR A 190 29.92 -14.04 27.58
CA THR A 190 30.21 -14.09 29.02
C THR A 190 28.97 -13.84 29.86
N GLU A 191 28.89 -14.49 31.02
CA GLU A 191 27.83 -14.23 32.01
C GLU A 191 27.79 -12.76 32.45
N SER A 192 28.96 -12.10 32.57
CA SER A 192 29.01 -10.68 32.93
C SER A 192 28.35 -9.79 31.87
N PHE A 193 28.45 -10.14 30.58
CA PHE A 193 27.80 -9.40 29.49
C PHE A 193 26.31 -9.70 29.38
N LEU A 194 25.91 -10.97 29.59
CA LEU A 194 24.50 -11.36 29.59
C LEU A 194 23.74 -10.77 30.79
N ASN A 195 24.38 -10.68 31.95
CA ASN A 195 23.77 -10.20 33.19
C ASN A 195 23.98 -8.70 33.46
N GLU A 196 24.81 -8.00 32.67
CA GLU A 196 24.92 -6.55 32.74
C GLU A 196 23.55 -5.87 32.52
N ARG A 197 23.24 -4.83 33.31
CA ARG A 197 22.06 -3.98 33.09
C ARG A 197 22.40 -2.51 33.08
N THR A 198 21.75 -1.77 32.20
CA THR A 198 21.79 -0.32 32.10
C THR A 198 20.34 0.18 32.10
N PRO A 199 19.72 0.35 33.29
CA PRO A 199 18.32 0.71 33.39
C PRO A 199 17.97 1.93 32.54
N PHE A 200 16.85 1.85 31.81
CA PHE A 200 16.36 2.95 31.01
C PHE A 200 15.85 4.06 31.94
N ALA A 201 16.31 5.29 31.72
CA ALA A 201 15.99 6.44 32.57
C ALA A 201 14.81 7.30 32.07
N GLY A 202 14.19 6.93 30.95
CA GLY A 202 13.08 7.67 30.35
C GLY A 202 11.72 7.05 30.62
N GLU A 203 10.66 7.71 30.15
CA GLU A 203 9.32 7.17 30.17
C GLU A 203 9.17 6.02 29.15
N VAL A 204 8.61 4.91 29.61
CA VAL A 204 8.27 3.77 28.74
C VAL A 204 6.80 3.92 28.33
N PRO A 205 6.49 4.17 27.05
CA PRO A 205 5.12 4.33 26.61
C PRO A 205 4.37 2.99 26.64
N SER A 206 3.04 3.05 26.64
CA SER A 206 2.20 1.88 26.48
C SER A 206 2.48 1.17 25.14
N VAL A 207 2.61 -0.16 25.18
CA VAL A 207 2.67 -0.99 23.97
C VAL A 207 1.34 -1.02 23.22
N VAL A 208 0.24 -0.77 23.94
CA VAL A 208 -1.09 -0.58 23.38
C VAL A 208 -1.18 0.87 22.93
N PRO A 209 -1.22 1.14 21.61
CA PRO A 209 -1.37 2.51 21.13
C PRO A 209 -2.73 3.07 21.59
N PRO A 210 -2.80 4.39 21.88
CA PRO A 210 -4.08 5.02 22.18
C PRO A 210 -5.02 4.85 20.98
N LEU A 211 -6.32 4.82 21.27
CA LEU A 211 -7.31 4.85 20.21
C LEU A 211 -7.13 6.13 19.37
N PRO A 212 -7.44 6.08 18.06
CA PRO A 212 -7.36 7.26 17.21
C PRO A 212 -8.14 8.45 17.79
N ASP A 213 -7.47 9.61 17.81
CA ASP A 213 -8.05 10.90 18.16
C ASP A 213 -8.53 11.61 16.89
N HIS A 214 -9.74 12.17 16.95
CA HIS A 214 -10.40 12.86 15.84
C HIS A 214 -10.25 14.38 15.92
N THR A 215 -9.68 14.90 17.01
CA THR A 215 -9.64 16.34 17.27
C THR A 215 -8.95 17.08 16.12
N GLY A 216 -9.69 17.99 15.47
CA GLY A 216 -9.20 18.76 14.32
C GLY A 216 -9.08 17.98 13.00
N LEU A 217 -9.59 16.74 12.94
CA LEU A 217 -9.57 15.88 11.76
C LEU A 217 -10.98 15.63 11.23
N HIS A 218 -11.10 15.23 9.98
CA HIS A 218 -12.37 15.11 9.26
C HIS A 218 -12.79 13.66 9.00
N GLY A 219 -11.92 12.67 9.21
CA GLY A 219 -12.30 11.24 9.17
C GLY A 219 -11.48 10.39 8.22
N THR A 220 -10.73 11.01 7.30
CA THR A 220 -10.05 10.33 6.19
C THR A 220 -8.54 10.57 6.16
N GLU A 221 -8.02 11.29 7.16
CA GLU A 221 -6.59 11.50 7.37
C GLU A 221 -5.84 10.20 7.73
N ILE A 222 -4.55 10.14 7.42
CA ILE A 222 -3.71 8.95 7.54
C ILE A 222 -3.62 8.40 8.98
N SER A 223 -3.79 9.28 9.98
CA SER A 223 -3.84 8.91 11.40
C SER A 223 -5.09 8.09 11.73
N LEU A 224 -6.23 8.38 11.10
CA LEU A 224 -7.53 7.73 11.33
C LEU A 224 -7.70 6.43 10.54
N ARG A 225 -6.85 6.23 9.52
CA ARG A 225 -6.82 5.01 8.69
C ARG A 225 -6.27 3.78 9.45
N ARG A 226 -5.52 3.98 10.52
CA ARG A 226 -4.77 2.91 11.20
C ARG A 226 -5.71 1.89 11.86
N GLY A 227 -5.19 0.68 12.06
CA GLY A 227 -5.82 -0.30 12.95
C GLY A 227 -5.83 0.20 14.40
N PHE A 228 -6.52 -0.51 15.27
CA PHE A 228 -6.65 -0.16 16.69
C PHE A 228 -6.59 -1.41 17.55
N VAL A 229 -6.16 -1.25 18.80
CA VAL A 229 -6.29 -2.31 19.81
C VAL A 229 -7.60 -2.09 20.55
N CYS A 230 -8.43 -3.14 20.64
CA CYS A 230 -9.70 -3.07 21.33
C CYS A 230 -9.46 -2.81 22.83
N PRO A 231 -10.08 -1.78 23.42
CA PRO A 231 -9.90 -1.49 24.85
C PRO A 231 -10.57 -2.54 25.75
N ASP A 232 -11.61 -3.24 25.25
CA ASP A 232 -12.37 -4.20 26.05
C ASP A 232 -11.68 -5.58 26.12
N CYS A 233 -11.05 -6.03 25.03
CA CYS A 233 -10.50 -7.39 24.94
C CYS A 233 -9.04 -7.46 24.48
N GLY A 234 -8.38 -6.34 24.19
CA GLY A 234 -6.98 -6.29 23.76
C GLY A 234 -6.72 -6.81 22.34
N CYS A 235 -7.75 -7.21 21.59
CA CYS A 235 -7.59 -7.70 20.22
C CYS A 235 -7.04 -6.60 19.30
N CYS A 236 -6.05 -6.91 18.47
CA CYS A 236 -5.54 -6.02 17.42
C CYS A 236 -6.44 -6.09 16.18
N ASN A 237 -7.08 -4.97 15.83
CA ASN A 237 -8.08 -4.91 14.79
C ASN A 237 -7.64 -4.04 13.62
N ARG A 238 -8.03 -4.47 12.42
CA ARG A 238 -7.88 -3.70 11.19
C ARG A 238 -8.97 -2.62 11.14
N ARG A 239 -8.66 -1.48 10.51
CA ARG A 239 -9.70 -0.54 10.06
C ARG A 239 -10.39 -1.16 8.85
N VAL A 240 -11.57 -1.73 9.04
CA VAL A 240 -12.34 -2.40 7.97
C VAL A 240 -13.47 -1.51 7.43
N TYR A 241 -14.24 -0.86 8.31
CA TYR A 241 -15.40 -0.07 7.92
C TYR A 241 -15.03 1.40 7.70
N TRP A 242 -15.70 2.06 6.76
CA TRP A 242 -15.43 3.46 6.44
C TRP A 242 -15.67 4.38 7.63
N ASN A 243 -16.82 4.25 8.30
CA ASN A 243 -17.34 5.16 9.31
C ASN A 243 -17.29 4.62 10.75
N ARG A 244 -16.64 3.49 11.01
CA ARG A 244 -16.53 2.92 12.36
C ARG A 244 -15.35 1.96 12.54
N TRP A 245 -14.95 1.76 13.78
CA TRP A 245 -14.08 0.68 14.23
C TRP A 245 -14.92 -0.39 14.91
N VAL A 246 -14.70 -1.65 14.56
CA VAL A 246 -15.40 -2.80 15.14
C VAL A 246 -14.35 -3.82 15.53
N CYS A 247 -14.46 -4.39 16.73
CA CYS A 247 -13.58 -5.46 17.14
C CYS A 247 -13.83 -6.71 16.29
N GLU A 248 -12.77 -7.35 15.82
CA GLU A 248 -12.82 -8.57 15.01
C GLU A 248 -12.87 -9.83 15.89
N ASN A 249 -12.68 -9.71 17.21
CA ASN A 249 -12.96 -10.78 18.15
C ASN A 249 -14.47 -11.01 18.24
N LYS A 250 -14.94 -12.20 17.85
CA LYS A 250 -16.36 -12.56 17.78
C LYS A 250 -17.06 -12.55 19.14
N ASP A 251 -16.29 -12.72 20.22
CA ASP A 251 -16.80 -12.71 21.59
C ASP A 251 -16.79 -11.30 22.20
N CYS A 252 -16.31 -10.29 21.46
CA CYS A 252 -16.27 -8.90 21.87
C CYS A 252 -17.27 -8.07 21.06
N GLN A 253 -18.04 -7.20 21.74
CA GLN A 253 -19.04 -6.33 21.11
C GLN A 253 -18.54 -4.89 20.92
N TYR A 254 -17.26 -4.63 21.18
CA TYR A 254 -16.72 -3.28 21.05
C TYR A 254 -16.87 -2.75 19.63
N ALA A 255 -17.55 -1.61 19.52
CA ALA A 255 -17.59 -0.80 18.32
C ALA A 255 -17.53 0.68 18.71
N ARG A 256 -16.84 1.47 17.90
CA ARG A 256 -16.72 2.92 18.08
C ARG A 256 -16.94 3.62 16.75
N ASP A 257 -17.82 4.60 16.75
CA ASP A 257 -18.04 5.44 15.57
C ASP A 257 -16.76 6.19 15.19
N ALA A 258 -16.60 6.38 13.90
CA ALA A 258 -15.53 7.15 13.32
C ALA A 258 -16.14 8.23 12.43
N PRO A 259 -16.44 9.40 13.02
CA PRO A 259 -17.18 10.44 12.35
C PRO A 259 -16.53 10.87 11.04
N MET A 260 -17.34 10.97 10.00
CA MET A 260 -17.01 11.59 8.72
C MET A 260 -17.54 13.01 8.74
N LEU A 261 -16.78 13.94 9.31
CA LEU A 261 -17.16 15.35 9.32
C LEU A 261 -17.05 15.90 7.90
N PRO A 262 -17.94 16.82 7.47
CA PRO A 262 -17.84 17.45 6.15
C PRO A 262 -16.43 17.96 5.85
N TYR A 263 -15.88 17.62 4.68
CA TYR A 263 -14.53 18.04 4.33
C TYR A 263 -14.53 19.54 3.97
N PRO A 264 -13.68 20.37 4.60
CA PRO A 264 -13.69 21.81 4.37
C PRO A 264 -13.36 22.16 2.92
N ASP A 265 -14.13 23.09 2.32
CA ASP A 265 -13.88 23.58 0.97
C ASP A 265 -12.47 24.17 0.84
N ALA A 266 -12.03 24.96 1.83
CA ALA A 266 -10.69 25.55 1.85
C ALA A 266 -9.56 24.50 1.79
N LEU A 267 -9.74 23.32 2.40
CA LEU A 267 -8.76 22.23 2.29
C LEU A 267 -8.78 21.60 0.89
N LEU A 268 -9.96 21.44 0.29
CA LEU A 268 -10.09 20.93 -1.07
C LEU A 268 -9.49 21.89 -2.10
N GLU A 269 -9.69 23.19 -1.92
CA GLU A 269 -9.07 24.25 -2.73
C GLU A 269 -7.54 24.22 -2.61
N GLU A 270 -7.01 24.11 -1.38
CA GLU A 270 -5.57 23.98 -1.14
C GLU A 270 -4.98 22.72 -1.79
N GLU A 271 -5.67 21.59 -1.69
CA GLU A 271 -5.28 20.34 -2.35
C GLU A 271 -5.26 20.48 -3.88
N ASN A 272 -6.28 21.12 -4.45
CA ASN A 272 -6.35 21.38 -5.89
C ASN A 272 -5.22 22.31 -6.36
N ALA A 273 -4.94 23.39 -5.63
CA ALA A 273 -3.84 24.31 -5.97
C ALA A 273 -2.48 23.59 -5.95
N LYS A 274 -2.18 22.84 -4.87
CA LYS A 274 -0.95 22.03 -4.78
C LYS A 274 -0.87 20.98 -5.89
N PHE A 275 -2.00 20.36 -6.23
CA PHE A 275 -2.06 19.39 -7.31
C PHE A 275 -1.76 20.03 -8.66
N GLU A 276 -2.32 21.21 -8.94
CA GLU A 276 -2.05 21.97 -10.16
C GLU A 276 -0.57 22.35 -10.27
N ASP A 277 0.02 22.90 -9.21
CA ASP A 277 1.46 23.21 -9.14
C ASP A 277 2.31 21.95 -9.43
N MET A 278 1.98 20.84 -8.76
CA MET A 278 2.69 19.56 -8.99
C MET A 278 2.56 19.07 -10.44
N VAL A 279 1.38 19.20 -11.05
CA VAL A 279 1.15 18.82 -12.46
C VAL A 279 1.95 19.74 -13.38
N MET A 280 1.97 21.05 -13.14
CA MET A 280 2.74 22.01 -13.92
C MET A 280 4.24 21.80 -13.80
N ASP A 281 4.77 21.61 -12.59
CA ASP A 281 6.18 21.29 -12.35
C ASP A 281 6.60 19.98 -13.02
N ARG A 282 5.73 18.96 -12.97
CA ARG A 282 5.98 17.69 -13.65
C ARG A 282 5.98 17.87 -15.17
N ARG A 283 5.04 18.64 -15.71
CA ARG A 283 4.98 18.97 -17.14
C ARG A 283 6.22 19.75 -17.57
N ALA A 284 6.70 20.72 -16.80
CA ALA A 284 7.92 21.48 -17.09
C ALA A 284 9.19 20.61 -17.05
N ARG A 285 9.30 19.67 -16.09
CA ARG A 285 10.42 18.72 -16.02
C ARG A 285 10.43 17.73 -17.17
N ASN A 286 9.25 17.21 -17.51
CA ASN A 286 9.10 16.17 -18.53
C ASN A 286 8.92 16.75 -19.95
N GLY A 287 8.65 18.06 -20.08
CA GLY A 287 8.39 18.75 -21.33
C GLY A 287 8.72 20.26 -21.35
N VAL A 288 9.23 20.70 -22.51
CA VAL A 288 9.19 22.04 -23.14
C VAL A 288 9.98 23.24 -22.57
N ASN A 289 10.87 23.10 -21.58
CA ASN A 289 11.95 24.09 -21.40
C ASN A 289 13.24 23.60 -22.06
N GLU A 290 13.23 23.50 -23.39
CA GLU A 290 14.40 23.14 -24.21
C GLU A 290 15.00 21.74 -23.95
N ASN A 291 14.34 20.87 -23.18
CA ASN A 291 14.83 19.51 -22.92
C ASN A 291 14.94 18.68 -24.22
N PRO A 292 16.15 18.35 -24.69
CA PRO A 292 16.36 17.69 -26.00
C PRO A 292 15.97 16.20 -26.00
N LEU A 293 15.63 15.61 -24.84
CA LEU A 293 15.38 14.17 -24.73
C LEU A 293 14.01 13.71 -25.28
N ASN A 294 13.04 14.60 -25.53
CA ASN A 294 11.65 14.20 -25.85
C ASN A 294 10.89 15.10 -26.85
N LYS A 295 11.57 16.00 -27.58
CA LYS A 295 10.90 17.01 -28.44
C LYS A 295 9.93 16.42 -29.49
N GLU A 296 10.17 15.20 -29.99
CA GLU A 296 9.35 14.57 -31.02
C GLU A 296 8.20 13.69 -30.47
N SER A 297 8.24 13.33 -29.18
CA SER A 297 7.29 12.37 -28.54
C SER A 297 6.32 13.01 -27.55
N PHE A 298 6.39 14.31 -27.30
CA PHE A 298 5.60 14.96 -26.25
C PHE A 298 4.75 16.11 -26.80
N VAL A 299 3.46 16.13 -26.50
CA VAL A 299 2.57 17.26 -26.81
C VAL A 299 1.95 17.76 -25.51
N PHE A 300 2.05 19.08 -25.29
CA PHE A 300 1.33 19.74 -24.22
C PHE A 300 -0.15 19.80 -24.60
N ASP A 301 -0.94 19.03 -23.87
CA ASP A 301 -2.39 19.05 -23.93
C ASP A 301 -2.88 19.61 -22.59
N PRO A 302 -3.75 20.64 -22.57
CA PRO A 302 -4.30 21.17 -21.32
C PRO A 302 -4.88 20.06 -20.42
N PHE A 303 -5.44 19.01 -21.02
CA PHE A 303 -6.16 17.92 -20.34
C PHE A 303 -5.30 16.72 -19.99
N ALA A 304 -4.10 16.56 -20.55
CA ALA A 304 -3.28 15.38 -20.32
C ALA A 304 -1.81 15.59 -20.61
N THR A 305 -1.01 14.65 -20.15
CA THR A 305 0.39 14.50 -20.51
C THR A 305 0.51 13.30 -21.45
N ILE A 306 0.85 13.54 -22.72
CA ILE A 306 1.08 12.49 -23.71
C ILE A 306 2.58 12.22 -23.81
N TYR A 307 3.03 11.07 -23.28
CA TYR A 307 4.45 10.74 -23.22
C TYR A 307 5.03 10.18 -24.53
N GLN A 308 4.17 9.64 -25.41
CA GLN A 308 4.57 8.94 -26.64
C GLN A 308 3.67 9.36 -27.81
N ARG A 309 3.78 10.60 -28.30
CA ARG A 309 2.92 11.18 -29.34
C ARG A 309 3.00 10.44 -30.68
N GLY A 310 4.19 9.96 -31.06
CA GLY A 310 4.34 9.11 -32.26
C GLY A 310 3.51 7.83 -32.21
N TYR A 311 3.13 7.42 -30.99
CA TYR A 311 2.28 6.27 -30.70
C TYR A 311 0.81 6.68 -30.51
N LEU A 312 0.50 7.59 -29.57
CA LEU A 312 -0.85 8.10 -29.33
C LEU A 312 -1.16 9.29 -30.25
N ARG A 313 -1.52 8.98 -31.50
CA ARG A 313 -1.60 9.96 -32.62
C ARG A 313 -2.89 10.78 -32.66
N TYR A 314 -4.01 10.17 -32.28
CA TYR A 314 -5.32 10.76 -32.48
C TYR A 314 -5.96 11.19 -31.17
N SER A 315 -6.56 12.37 -31.21
CA SER A 315 -7.39 12.91 -30.15
C SER A 315 -8.41 13.88 -30.74
N GLN A 316 -9.55 14.06 -30.07
CA GLN A 316 -10.55 15.07 -30.42
C GLN A 316 -11.09 15.77 -29.17
N THR A 317 -11.63 16.97 -29.36
CA THR A 317 -12.28 17.75 -28.30
C THR A 317 -13.77 17.89 -28.64
N LEU A 318 -14.62 17.74 -27.64
CA LEU A 318 -16.05 18.08 -27.72
C LEU A 318 -16.31 19.15 -26.66
N ASP A 319 -16.90 20.26 -27.06
CA ASP A 319 -17.38 21.29 -26.12
C ASP A 319 -18.88 21.05 -25.91
N LEU A 320 -19.23 20.65 -24.70
CA LEU A 320 -20.61 20.42 -24.25
C LEU A 320 -20.93 21.49 -23.21
N ASP A 321 -22.21 21.84 -23.07
CA ASP A 321 -22.62 22.96 -22.21
C ASP A 321 -22.00 22.87 -20.80
N GLY A 322 -22.16 21.74 -20.08
CA GLY A 322 -21.57 21.52 -18.76
C GLY A 322 -20.15 20.94 -18.71
N TYR A 323 -19.60 20.46 -19.84
CA TYR A 323 -18.35 19.70 -19.86
C TYR A 323 -17.46 20.01 -21.05
N LEU A 324 -16.16 20.14 -20.80
CA LEU A 324 -15.17 20.11 -21.87
C LEU A 324 -14.57 18.71 -21.96
N VAL A 325 -14.81 18.02 -23.08
CA VAL A 325 -14.44 16.61 -23.25
C VAL A 325 -13.23 16.49 -24.14
N ARG A 326 -12.22 15.75 -23.68
CA ARG A 326 -11.06 15.38 -24.47
C ARG A 326 -11.01 13.86 -24.63
N GLN A 327 -11.03 13.39 -25.88
CA GLN A 327 -11.04 11.98 -26.20
C GLN A 327 -9.73 11.58 -26.91
N TYR A 328 -9.04 10.58 -26.39
CA TYR A 328 -7.79 10.02 -26.88
C TYR A 328 -8.04 8.63 -27.46
N PHE A 329 -7.46 8.30 -28.62
CA PHE A 329 -7.66 7.00 -29.26
C PHE A 329 -6.44 6.11 -29.07
N LEU A 330 -6.61 5.05 -28.28
CA LEU A 330 -5.52 4.16 -27.89
C LEU A 330 -5.32 3.07 -28.96
N PRO A 331 -4.11 2.94 -29.54
CA PRO A 331 -3.85 1.92 -30.54
C PRO A 331 -3.42 0.56 -29.96
N ASP A 332 -3.18 -0.42 -30.82
CA ASP A 332 -2.44 -1.66 -30.53
C ASP A 332 -0.94 -1.50 -30.84
N SER A 333 -0.19 -2.62 -30.85
CA SER A 333 1.25 -2.64 -31.18
C SER A 333 1.55 -2.32 -32.64
N TYR A 334 0.58 -2.39 -33.54
CA TYR A 334 0.68 -2.09 -34.97
C TYR A 334 0.22 -0.67 -35.32
N GLY A 335 -0.29 0.08 -34.33
CA GLY A 335 -0.81 1.44 -34.51
C GLY A 335 -2.28 1.49 -34.94
N GLN A 336 -3.00 0.37 -34.90
CA GLN A 336 -4.44 0.33 -35.19
C GLN A 336 -5.23 0.77 -33.97
N VAL A 337 -6.19 1.69 -34.15
CA VAL A 337 -7.02 2.23 -33.06
C VAL A 337 -7.94 1.15 -32.51
N LEU A 338 -7.81 0.82 -31.22
CA LEU A 338 -8.63 -0.19 -30.53
C LEU A 338 -9.91 0.39 -29.91
N GLY A 339 -9.98 1.71 -29.79
CA GLY A 339 -11.09 2.41 -29.12
C GLY A 339 -10.63 3.78 -28.61
N SER A 340 -11.26 4.27 -27.54
CA SER A 340 -10.92 5.56 -26.95
C SER A 340 -10.99 5.63 -25.42
N PHE A 341 -10.28 6.61 -24.86
CA PHE A 341 -10.41 7.07 -23.48
C PHE A 341 -10.80 8.55 -23.50
N SER A 342 -11.87 8.91 -22.81
CA SER A 342 -12.41 10.26 -22.77
C SER A 342 -12.34 10.80 -21.34
N ILE A 343 -11.92 12.04 -21.17
CA ILE A 343 -12.05 12.80 -19.93
C ILE A 343 -13.05 13.93 -20.16
N PHE A 344 -14.10 13.97 -19.36
CA PHE A 344 -15.13 15.01 -19.29
C PHE A 344 -14.74 15.92 -18.13
N SER A 345 -14.14 17.07 -18.44
CA SER A 345 -13.77 18.05 -17.43
C SER A 345 -14.99 18.89 -17.07
N ALA A 346 -15.42 18.84 -15.80
CA ALA A 346 -16.58 19.60 -15.34
C ALA A 346 -16.26 21.10 -15.34
N LYS A 347 -17.12 21.90 -15.98
CA LYS A 347 -17.06 23.37 -15.87
C LYS A 347 -17.60 23.80 -14.50
N ASP A 348 -17.29 25.01 -14.05
CA ASP A 348 -17.67 25.44 -12.70
C ASP A 348 -19.18 25.61 -12.54
N GLU A 349 -19.87 25.95 -13.62
CA GLU A 349 -21.33 26.11 -13.63
C GLU A 349 -22.03 24.80 -13.30
N ILE A 350 -21.52 23.65 -13.77
CA ILE A 350 -22.18 22.36 -13.55
C ILE A 350 -21.92 21.78 -12.15
N LYS A 351 -20.89 22.26 -11.43
CA LYS A 351 -20.54 21.72 -10.12
C LYS A 351 -21.61 22.02 -9.06
N SER A 352 -22.11 23.26 -9.10
CA SER A 352 -22.97 23.85 -8.07
C SER A 352 -24.47 23.82 -8.37
N VAL A 353 -24.89 23.35 -9.55
CA VAL A 353 -26.32 23.17 -9.85
C VAL A 353 -26.96 22.18 -8.87
N PRO A 354 -28.27 22.26 -8.60
CA PRO A 354 -28.96 21.28 -7.79
C PRO A 354 -28.71 19.85 -8.30
N HIS A 355 -28.30 18.94 -7.40
CA HIS A 355 -27.89 17.58 -7.72
C HIS A 355 -26.63 17.47 -8.62
N GLY A 356 -25.86 18.56 -8.70
CA GLY A 356 -24.53 18.61 -9.30
C GLY A 356 -23.48 17.84 -8.50
N PRO A 357 -22.24 17.75 -9.01
CA PRO A 357 -21.09 17.18 -8.32
C PRO A 357 -20.91 17.60 -6.85
N ASP A 358 -21.14 18.88 -6.50
CA ASP A 358 -21.01 19.36 -5.12
C ASP A 358 -22.02 18.64 -4.21
N ASP A 359 -23.30 18.65 -4.59
CA ASP A 359 -24.37 17.96 -3.87
C ASP A 359 -24.13 16.45 -3.76
N LEU A 360 -23.66 15.81 -4.85
CA LEU A 360 -23.34 14.38 -4.82
C LEU A 360 -22.21 14.09 -3.82
N PHE A 361 -21.16 14.91 -3.82
CA PHE A 361 -20.05 14.76 -2.89
C PHE A 361 -20.50 14.94 -1.44
N ARG A 362 -21.20 16.04 -1.13
CA ARG A 362 -21.72 16.32 0.22
C ARG A 362 -22.66 15.22 0.72
N THR A 363 -23.49 14.69 -0.16
CA THR A 363 -24.38 13.56 0.17
C THR A 363 -23.60 12.28 0.47
N LEU A 364 -22.57 11.96 -0.31
CA LEU A 364 -21.72 10.77 -0.10
C LEU A 364 -20.89 10.85 1.18
N GLU A 365 -20.49 12.04 1.61
CA GLU A 365 -19.76 12.23 2.87
C GLU A 365 -20.59 11.79 4.09
N LEU A 366 -21.89 12.06 4.05
CA LEU A 366 -22.80 11.88 5.18
C LEU A 366 -23.60 10.56 5.10
N THR A 367 -23.76 9.99 3.92
CA THR A 367 -24.55 8.78 3.71
C THR A 367 -23.70 7.53 3.92
N ASP A 368 -24.10 6.65 4.85
CA ASP A 368 -23.50 5.32 4.96
C ASP A 368 -23.95 4.43 3.80
N ILE A 369 -23.17 4.46 2.72
CA ILE A 369 -23.40 3.59 1.56
C ILE A 369 -22.85 2.17 1.78
N GLY A 370 -22.24 1.85 2.92
CA GLY A 370 -21.67 0.52 3.21
C GLY A 370 -20.21 0.33 2.79
N LEU A 371 -19.45 1.42 2.63
CA LEU A 371 -18.04 1.35 2.26
C LEU A 371 -17.21 0.55 3.29
N ARG A 372 -16.48 -0.45 2.81
CA ARG A 372 -15.58 -1.27 3.62
C ARG A 372 -14.38 -1.76 2.84
N ARG A 373 -13.29 -2.11 3.53
CA ARG A 373 -12.14 -2.77 2.92
C ARG A 373 -12.41 -4.26 2.78
N ASN A 374 -11.89 -4.86 1.72
CA ASN A 374 -12.05 -6.28 1.44
C ASN A 374 -10.68 -6.98 1.45
N PRO A 375 -10.60 -8.27 1.80
CA PRO A 375 -9.38 -9.05 1.66
C PRO A 375 -8.88 -9.09 0.21
N ALA A 376 -7.64 -8.69 -0.01
CA ALA A 376 -7.00 -8.59 -1.32
C ALA A 376 -5.82 -9.54 -1.53
N ALA A 377 -5.30 -10.14 -0.46
CA ALA A 377 -4.18 -11.09 -0.55
C ALA A 377 -4.30 -12.16 0.53
N VAL A 378 -3.98 -13.41 0.17
CA VAL A 378 -3.87 -14.56 1.10
C VAL A 378 -5.12 -14.71 1.99
N PHE A 379 -6.29 -14.75 1.36
CA PHE A 379 -7.60 -14.80 2.06
C PHE A 379 -7.65 -15.90 3.12
N GLY A 380 -8.09 -15.56 4.32
CA GLY A 380 -8.19 -16.47 5.46
C GLY A 380 -6.86 -16.90 6.10
N HIS A 381 -5.73 -16.36 5.66
CA HIS A 381 -4.41 -16.63 6.22
C HIS A 381 -4.00 -15.61 7.28
N LYS A 382 -3.03 -15.96 8.17
CA LYS A 382 -2.46 -15.04 9.18
C LYS A 382 -1.79 -13.77 8.60
N LEU A 383 -1.56 -13.72 7.29
CA LEU A 383 -0.97 -12.59 6.55
C LEU A 383 -1.97 -11.96 5.57
N GLU A 384 -3.27 -12.14 5.82
CA GLU A 384 -4.33 -11.62 4.97
C GLU A 384 -4.21 -10.09 4.84
N GLY A 385 -3.95 -9.64 3.61
CA GLY A 385 -3.87 -8.23 3.27
C GLY A 385 -5.22 -7.70 2.81
N TYR A 386 -5.61 -6.50 3.23
CA TYR A 386 -6.85 -5.85 2.80
C TYR A 386 -6.56 -4.80 1.73
N THR A 387 -7.55 -4.50 0.87
CA THR A 387 -7.52 -3.36 -0.05
C THR A 387 -7.08 -2.09 0.67
N ARG A 388 -6.43 -1.15 -0.02
CA ARG A 388 -6.09 0.14 0.59
C ARG A 388 -7.33 1.01 0.77
N HIS A 389 -8.07 1.17 -0.32
CA HIS A 389 -9.33 1.90 -0.41
C HIS A 389 -10.53 1.05 0.07
N PHE A 390 -11.65 1.72 0.30
CA PHE A 390 -12.92 1.14 0.75
C PHE A 390 -13.86 1.00 -0.45
N GLN A 391 -14.71 -0.03 -0.45
CA GLN A 391 -15.50 -0.42 -1.60
C GLN A 391 -16.92 -0.80 -1.19
N GLN A 392 -17.89 -0.50 -2.04
CA GLN A 392 -19.23 -1.09 -2.05
C GLN A 392 -19.67 -1.25 -3.50
N ASN A 393 -20.10 -2.46 -3.88
CA ASN A 393 -20.69 -2.68 -5.20
C ASN A 393 -22.21 -2.51 -5.12
N PHE A 394 -22.79 -1.84 -6.13
CA PHE A 394 -24.21 -1.79 -6.38
C PHE A 394 -24.49 -2.40 -7.75
N GLY A 395 -25.54 -3.21 -7.87
CA GLY A 395 -25.90 -3.87 -9.13
C GLY A 395 -25.33 -5.28 -9.28
N ALA A 396 -25.13 -5.68 -10.53
CA ALA A 396 -24.58 -6.96 -10.92
C ALA A 396 -23.19 -7.16 -10.29
N ARG A 397 -22.92 -8.38 -9.81
CA ARG A 397 -21.61 -8.75 -9.27
C ARG A 397 -20.83 -9.54 -10.32
N TYR A 398 -19.53 -9.28 -10.40
CA TYR A 398 -18.57 -10.14 -11.08
C TYR A 398 -17.26 -10.20 -10.29
N LYS A 399 -16.34 -11.05 -10.72
CA LYS A 399 -15.07 -11.27 -10.03
C LYS A 399 -13.96 -10.41 -10.67
N PHE A 400 -13.71 -9.22 -10.10
CA PHE A 400 -12.58 -8.35 -10.48
C PHE A 400 -11.58 -8.24 -9.33
N GLY A 401 -10.39 -8.82 -9.42
CA GLY A 401 -9.28 -8.70 -8.44
C GLY A 401 -9.52 -9.17 -6.97
N VAL A 402 -10.65 -8.81 -6.35
CA VAL A 402 -11.11 -9.04 -4.98
C VAL A 402 -12.63 -9.30 -5.00
N THR A 403 -13.12 -10.19 -4.14
CA THR A 403 -14.57 -10.36 -3.97
C THR A 403 -15.15 -9.22 -3.14
N VAL A 404 -16.04 -8.42 -3.75
CA VAL A 404 -16.78 -7.35 -3.09
C VAL A 404 -18.22 -7.80 -2.81
N GLN A 405 -18.78 -7.44 -1.65
CA GLN A 405 -20.21 -7.62 -1.39
C GLN A 405 -21.02 -6.69 -2.32
N SER A 406 -22.06 -7.22 -2.96
CA SER A 406 -22.94 -6.44 -3.83
C SER A 406 -24.33 -6.30 -3.23
N ARG A 407 -24.83 -5.05 -3.23
CA ARG A 407 -26.24 -4.71 -3.00
C ARG A 407 -26.92 -4.51 -4.35
N GLY A 408 -28.20 -4.82 -4.47
CA GLY A 408 -28.95 -4.51 -5.71
C GLY A 408 -29.12 -3.00 -5.89
N PHE A 409 -29.35 -2.52 -7.12
CA PHE A 409 -29.70 -1.12 -7.34
C PHE A 409 -31.02 -0.72 -6.65
N SER A 410 -31.91 -1.68 -6.41
CA SER A 410 -33.10 -1.48 -5.57
C SER A 410 -32.79 -1.09 -4.11
N GLN A 411 -31.56 -1.34 -3.65
CA GLN A 411 -31.06 -0.99 -2.32
C GLN A 411 -30.04 0.15 -2.37
N ALA A 412 -29.74 0.69 -3.56
CA ALA A 412 -28.81 1.79 -3.72
C ALA A 412 -29.47 3.10 -3.28
N PRO A 413 -28.78 3.96 -2.51
CA PRO A 413 -29.29 5.28 -2.21
C PRO A 413 -29.33 6.15 -3.48
N ASP A 414 -30.23 7.13 -3.52
CA ASP A 414 -30.45 8.01 -4.69
C ASP A 414 -29.17 8.63 -5.24
N VAL A 415 -28.22 8.99 -4.38
CA VAL A 415 -26.92 9.55 -4.79
C VAL A 415 -26.13 8.62 -5.72
N ILE A 416 -26.21 7.30 -5.50
CA ILE A 416 -25.58 6.29 -6.35
C ILE A 416 -26.32 6.19 -7.68
N LEU A 417 -27.65 6.22 -7.68
CA LEU A 417 -28.46 6.14 -8.89
C LEU A 417 -28.32 7.41 -9.75
N ARG A 418 -28.23 8.60 -9.14
CA ARG A 418 -27.92 9.86 -9.83
C ARG A 418 -26.56 9.82 -10.51
N ALA A 419 -25.53 9.32 -9.82
CA ALA A 419 -24.23 9.11 -10.41
C ALA A 419 -24.27 8.09 -11.56
N LEU A 420 -25.00 6.99 -11.42
CA LEU A 420 -25.20 5.99 -12.48
C LEU A 420 -25.80 6.61 -13.74
N HIS A 421 -26.88 7.39 -13.62
CA HIS A 421 -27.52 8.05 -14.76
C HIS A 421 -26.61 9.08 -15.45
N ARG A 422 -25.82 9.83 -14.66
CA ARG A 422 -24.80 10.75 -15.20
C ARG A 422 -23.71 10.01 -15.99
N LEU A 423 -23.31 8.82 -15.53
CA LEU A 423 -22.37 7.96 -16.25
C LEU A 423 -22.98 7.30 -17.50
N ILE A 424 -24.27 6.94 -17.48
CA ILE A 424 -25.00 6.44 -18.66
C ILE A 424 -25.05 7.53 -19.76
N TRP A 425 -25.26 8.78 -19.39
CA TRP A 425 -25.18 9.91 -20.32
C TRP A 425 -23.78 10.05 -20.92
N ALA A 426 -22.74 10.11 -20.08
CA ALA A 426 -21.35 10.24 -20.53
C ALA A 426 -20.94 9.08 -21.45
N LYS A 427 -21.36 7.84 -21.13
CA LYS A 427 -21.22 6.66 -22.00
C LYS A 427 -21.80 6.91 -23.38
N THR A 428 -23.06 7.36 -23.45
CA THR A 428 -23.78 7.61 -24.71
C THR A 428 -23.03 8.62 -25.58
N VAL A 429 -22.62 9.74 -25.00
CA VAL A 429 -21.86 10.79 -25.70
C VAL A 429 -20.51 10.26 -26.21
N ALA A 430 -19.73 9.62 -25.34
CA ALA A 430 -18.39 9.15 -25.68
C ALA A 430 -18.40 8.04 -26.75
N VAL A 431 -19.33 7.09 -26.66
CA VAL A 431 -19.47 6.00 -27.65
C VAL A 431 -19.86 6.55 -29.01
N ALA A 432 -20.84 7.47 -29.07
CA ALA A 432 -21.27 8.08 -30.33
C ALA A 432 -20.10 8.83 -31.00
N ALA A 433 -19.40 9.68 -30.25
CA ALA A 433 -18.25 10.44 -30.74
C ALA A 433 -17.08 9.55 -31.16
N SER A 434 -16.78 8.50 -30.38
CA SER A 434 -15.71 7.54 -30.68
C SER A 434 -16.00 6.78 -31.98
N ASN A 435 -17.23 6.27 -32.13
CA ASN A 435 -17.64 5.56 -33.34
C ASN A 435 -17.62 6.47 -34.57
N ALA A 436 -18.05 7.72 -34.44
CA ALA A 436 -18.03 8.69 -35.53
C ALA A 436 -16.60 8.95 -36.00
N PHE A 437 -15.66 9.18 -35.09
CA PHE A 437 -14.25 9.40 -35.42
C PHE A 437 -13.60 8.16 -36.03
N ILE A 438 -13.76 6.97 -35.43
CA ILE A 438 -13.14 5.74 -35.95
C ILE A 438 -13.65 5.42 -37.37
N ARG A 439 -14.89 5.79 -37.69
CA ARG A 439 -15.46 5.64 -39.04
C ARG A 439 -14.80 6.56 -40.08
N THR A 440 -14.08 7.61 -39.70
CA THR A 440 -13.33 8.45 -40.64
C THR A 440 -11.93 7.92 -40.95
N LEU A 441 -11.42 6.97 -40.14
CA LEU A 441 -10.08 6.39 -40.32
C LEU A 441 -10.05 5.37 -41.48
N ASP A 442 -8.89 5.20 -42.11
CA ASP A 442 -8.70 4.14 -43.10
C ASP A 442 -8.90 2.75 -42.48
N ARG A 443 -9.38 1.78 -43.27
CA ARG A 443 -9.66 0.41 -42.78
C ARG A 443 -8.45 -0.23 -42.09
N GLY A 444 -7.24 -0.03 -42.62
CA GLY A 444 -6.00 -0.57 -42.04
C GLY A 444 -5.56 0.09 -40.74
N THR A 445 -6.16 1.23 -40.37
CA THR A 445 -5.89 1.97 -39.12
C THR A 445 -6.91 1.63 -38.04
N ARG A 446 -7.99 0.92 -38.37
CA ARG A 446 -9.01 0.50 -37.39
C ARG A 446 -8.62 -0.86 -36.83
N GLY A 447 -8.52 -0.94 -35.51
CA GLY A 447 -8.32 -2.21 -34.82
C GLY A 447 -9.59 -3.06 -34.85
N GLN A 448 -9.41 -4.36 -34.63
CA GLN A 448 -10.53 -5.29 -34.46
C GLN A 448 -11.42 -4.84 -33.29
N ASP A 449 -12.74 -4.93 -33.48
CA ASP A 449 -13.78 -4.58 -32.49
C ASP A 449 -13.67 -3.14 -31.93
N SER A 450 -13.04 -2.23 -32.69
CA SER A 450 -12.87 -0.82 -32.31
C SER A 450 -14.15 0.00 -32.34
N LEU A 451 -15.19 -0.48 -33.03
CA LEU A 451 -16.53 0.14 -33.06
C LEU A 451 -17.45 -0.58 -32.08
N VAL A 452 -18.03 0.17 -31.14
CA VAL A 452 -18.99 -0.36 -30.17
C VAL A 452 -20.40 -0.13 -30.66
N THR A 453 -21.05 -1.17 -31.19
CA THR A 453 -22.40 -1.08 -31.77
C THR A 453 -23.52 -1.36 -30.78
N ASN A 454 -23.23 -2.06 -29.68
CA ASN A 454 -24.18 -2.36 -28.62
C ASN A 454 -23.57 -2.06 -27.25
N ALA A 455 -23.65 -0.80 -26.81
CA ALA A 455 -23.28 -0.39 -25.48
C ALA A 455 -24.51 -0.45 -24.56
N ARG A 456 -24.93 -1.67 -24.17
CA ARG A 456 -26.00 -1.92 -23.19
C ARG A 456 -25.85 -0.97 -21.98
N ASP A 457 -26.96 -0.65 -21.32
CA ASP A 457 -26.91 0.20 -20.12
C ASP A 457 -26.15 -0.46 -18.98
N PHE A 458 -25.52 0.37 -18.16
CA PHE A 458 -24.78 -0.13 -17.02
C PHE A 458 -25.71 -0.83 -16.05
N ASN A 459 -25.29 -2.01 -15.59
CA ASN A 459 -25.99 -2.80 -14.58
C ASN A 459 -25.16 -2.98 -13.31
N GLU A 460 -23.99 -2.34 -13.21
CA GLU A 460 -23.12 -2.30 -12.04
C GLU A 460 -22.59 -0.89 -11.81
N LEU A 461 -22.39 -0.53 -10.55
CA LEU A 461 -21.66 0.64 -10.10
C LEU A 461 -20.85 0.29 -8.84
N LEU A 462 -19.53 0.32 -8.96
CA LEU A 462 -18.59 0.20 -7.85
C LEU A 462 -18.29 1.57 -7.26
N ALA A 463 -18.68 1.77 -6.00
CA ALA A 463 -18.33 2.95 -5.22
C ALA A 463 -17.03 2.70 -4.45
N LEU A 464 -16.05 3.59 -4.64
CA LEU A 464 -14.77 3.58 -3.95
C LEU A 464 -14.61 4.83 -3.08
N GLY A 465 -14.24 4.64 -1.82
CA GLY A 465 -13.81 5.70 -0.90
C GLY A 465 -12.30 5.63 -0.67
N TYR A 466 -11.63 6.76 -0.87
CA TYR A 466 -10.19 6.91 -0.67
C TYR A 466 -9.92 7.82 0.53
N MET A 467 -9.17 7.29 1.48
CA MET A 467 -8.51 8.05 2.54
C MET A 467 -7.14 8.54 2.05
N GLU A 468 -6.49 9.38 2.86
CA GLU A 468 -5.13 9.85 2.61
C GLU A 468 -4.16 8.68 2.30
N ASP A 469 -3.33 8.88 1.28
CA ASP A 469 -2.41 7.91 0.67
C ASP A 469 -3.03 6.63 0.08
N ASP A 470 -4.35 6.50 0.01
CA ASP A 470 -4.97 5.42 -0.76
C ASP A 470 -4.69 5.57 -2.24
N LYS A 471 -4.43 4.44 -2.90
CA LYS A 471 -4.18 4.38 -4.33
C LYS A 471 -4.52 3.01 -4.89
N ILE A 472 -4.66 2.95 -6.21
CA ILE A 472 -4.79 1.71 -6.96
C ILE A 472 -3.59 1.61 -7.89
N ASN A 473 -2.77 0.58 -7.68
CA ASN A 473 -1.64 0.29 -8.55
C ASN A 473 -2.11 -0.15 -9.94
N TYR A 474 -1.16 -0.29 -10.87
CA TYR A 474 -1.44 -0.77 -12.22
C TYR A 474 -2.26 -2.07 -12.23
N HIS A 475 -3.40 -2.02 -12.92
CA HIS A 475 -4.31 -3.12 -13.19
C HIS A 475 -4.99 -2.92 -14.55
N ASP A 476 -5.57 -3.97 -15.10
CA ASP A 476 -6.39 -3.92 -16.30
C ASP A 476 -7.85 -4.25 -15.97
N ASP A 477 -8.76 -3.92 -16.87
CA ASP A 477 -10.20 -4.25 -16.77
C ASP A 477 -10.57 -5.34 -17.80
N GLY A 478 -9.66 -6.28 -18.04
CA GLY A 478 -9.79 -7.28 -19.11
C GLY A 478 -10.69 -8.47 -18.78
N GLU A 479 -11.57 -8.39 -17.77
CA GLU A 479 -12.43 -9.49 -17.36
C GLU A 479 -13.40 -9.93 -18.46
N GLU A 480 -13.71 -11.23 -18.52
CA GLU A 480 -14.48 -11.83 -19.61
C GLU A 480 -15.92 -11.33 -19.64
N GLU A 481 -16.55 -11.22 -18.47
CA GLU A 481 -17.92 -10.77 -18.26
C GLU A 481 -18.10 -9.27 -18.51
N LEU A 482 -17.02 -8.49 -18.60
CA LEU A 482 -17.11 -7.05 -18.72
C LEU A 482 -17.53 -6.61 -20.14
N GLY A 483 -18.44 -5.63 -20.18
CA GLY A 483 -18.87 -4.95 -21.40
C GLY A 483 -17.81 -4.01 -21.99
N PRO A 484 -18.00 -3.54 -23.23
CA PRO A 484 -16.99 -2.77 -23.95
C PRO A 484 -16.80 -1.33 -23.44
N VAL A 485 -17.59 -0.87 -22.47
CA VAL A 485 -17.52 0.50 -21.98
C VAL A 485 -17.46 0.53 -20.46
N ILE A 486 -16.56 1.36 -19.94
CA ILE A 486 -16.41 1.66 -18.52
C ILE A 486 -16.52 3.17 -18.37
N ALA A 487 -17.27 3.65 -17.39
CA ALA A 487 -17.29 5.06 -17.05
C ALA A 487 -17.05 5.26 -15.57
N ALA A 488 -16.38 6.34 -15.17
CA ALA A 488 -16.19 6.66 -13.77
C ALA A 488 -16.36 8.15 -13.47
N LEU A 489 -16.98 8.47 -12.34
CA LEU A 489 -17.14 9.84 -11.81
C LEU A 489 -16.17 10.04 -10.64
N SER A 490 -15.45 11.16 -10.67
CA SER A 490 -14.50 11.57 -9.63
C SER A 490 -15.09 12.69 -8.77
N LEU A 491 -15.11 12.52 -7.44
CA LEU A 491 -15.64 13.52 -6.51
C LEU A 491 -14.65 13.74 -5.35
N GLY A 492 -14.47 14.99 -4.95
CA GLY A 492 -13.56 15.39 -3.87
C GLY A 492 -12.13 15.64 -4.35
N SER A 493 -11.14 15.23 -3.57
CA SER A 493 -9.71 15.48 -3.83
C SER A 493 -9.27 15.04 -5.23
N PRO A 494 -8.31 15.75 -5.86
CA PRO A 494 -7.86 15.45 -7.20
C PRO A 494 -7.07 14.14 -7.26
N SER A 495 -6.88 13.60 -8.46
CA SER A 495 -6.08 12.40 -8.69
C SER A 495 -5.38 12.42 -10.05
N THR A 496 -4.33 11.62 -10.18
CA THR A 496 -3.67 11.33 -11.45
C THR A 496 -4.04 9.93 -11.91
N MET A 497 -4.58 9.80 -13.12
CA MET A 497 -4.74 8.51 -13.81
C MET A 497 -3.62 8.32 -14.83
N ARG A 498 -2.98 7.16 -14.89
CA ARG A 498 -1.93 6.87 -15.90
C ARG A 498 -2.21 5.57 -16.61
N PHE A 499 -1.93 5.54 -17.91
CA PHE A 499 -2.07 4.38 -18.78
C PHE A 499 -0.71 3.95 -19.32
N ARG A 500 -0.52 2.64 -19.36
CA ARG A 500 0.59 2.01 -20.08
C ARG A 500 0.13 0.70 -20.72
N PRO A 501 0.78 0.23 -21.79
CA PRO A 501 0.52 -1.11 -22.28
C PRO A 501 0.85 -2.16 -21.22
N LYS A 502 0.04 -3.22 -21.16
CA LYS A 502 0.26 -4.37 -20.30
C LYS A 502 1.52 -5.12 -20.73
N ARG A 503 2.24 -5.72 -19.78
CA ARG A 503 3.45 -6.49 -20.12
C ARG A 503 3.16 -7.65 -21.09
N GLY A 504 4.03 -7.84 -22.07
CA GLY A 504 3.99 -9.02 -22.96
C GLY A 504 3.06 -8.90 -24.16
N THR A 505 2.48 -7.73 -24.39
CA THR A 505 1.53 -7.46 -25.49
C THR A 505 2.22 -6.97 -26.78
N GLY A 506 3.55 -7.08 -26.88
CA GLY A 506 4.28 -6.87 -28.15
C GLY A 506 4.49 -5.42 -28.58
N PHE A 507 4.16 -4.43 -27.74
CA PHE A 507 4.42 -3.02 -28.05
C PHE A 507 5.93 -2.74 -28.15
N PHE A 508 6.31 -1.92 -29.12
CA PHE A 508 7.67 -1.40 -29.27
C PHE A 508 7.76 -0.02 -28.62
N LEU A 509 7.67 0.01 -27.29
CA LEU A 509 7.70 1.24 -26.48
C LEU A 509 8.80 1.18 -25.42
N PRO A 510 9.30 2.33 -24.92
CA PRO A 510 10.28 2.37 -23.85
C PRO A 510 9.82 1.57 -22.63
N THR A 511 10.76 0.88 -21.99
CA THR A 511 10.51 0.07 -20.78
C THR A 511 11.35 0.55 -19.62
N HIS A 512 10.98 0.15 -18.41
CA HIS A 512 11.74 0.33 -17.18
C HIS A 512 11.60 -0.90 -16.27
N LYS A 513 12.45 -1.01 -15.24
CA LYS A 513 12.33 -2.08 -14.24
C LYS A 513 11.55 -1.58 -13.03
N GLN A 514 10.45 -2.25 -12.70
CA GLN A 514 9.67 -2.03 -11.49
C GLN A 514 9.62 -3.34 -10.69
N LEU A 515 10.12 -3.33 -9.45
CA LEU A 515 10.22 -4.52 -8.59
C LEU A 515 10.86 -5.74 -9.29
N GLY A 516 11.92 -5.49 -10.07
CA GLY A 516 12.64 -6.53 -10.83
C GLY A 516 11.96 -7.00 -12.12
N LYS A 517 10.73 -6.54 -12.42
CA LYS A 517 10.00 -6.86 -13.64
C LYS A 517 10.16 -5.75 -14.68
N VAL A 518 10.30 -6.12 -15.96
CA VAL A 518 10.32 -5.16 -17.08
C VAL A 518 8.88 -4.79 -17.42
N CYS A 519 8.58 -3.49 -17.34
CA CYS A 519 7.27 -2.89 -17.61
C CYS A 519 7.42 -1.78 -18.65
N TYR A 520 6.38 -1.55 -19.44
CA TYR A 520 6.35 -0.39 -20.34
C TYR A 520 6.31 0.92 -19.53
N LYS A 521 6.83 2.00 -20.11
CA LYS A 521 6.59 3.36 -19.61
C LYS A 521 5.16 3.79 -19.98
N GLU A 522 4.69 4.79 -19.26
CA GLU A 522 3.39 5.43 -19.45
C GLU A 522 3.28 6.05 -20.84
N VAL A 523 2.08 6.01 -21.42
CA VAL A 523 1.75 6.63 -22.71
C VAL A 523 0.83 7.84 -22.57
N LEU A 524 -0.02 7.82 -21.54
CA LEU A 524 -1.01 8.85 -21.26
C LEU A 524 -1.14 9.02 -19.74
N GLU A 525 -1.09 10.26 -19.27
CA GLU A 525 -1.39 10.65 -17.89
C GLU A 525 -2.46 11.75 -17.91
N VAL A 526 -3.52 11.57 -17.14
CA VAL A 526 -4.68 12.46 -17.11
C VAL A 526 -4.95 12.91 -15.66
N PRO A 527 -4.91 14.21 -15.36
CA PRO A 527 -5.45 14.74 -14.11
C PRO A 527 -6.97 14.59 -14.08
N MET A 528 -7.51 14.15 -12.95
CA MET A 528 -8.95 14.09 -12.68
C MET A 528 -9.27 14.90 -11.44
N LYS A 529 -10.21 15.84 -11.55
CA LYS A 529 -10.64 16.75 -10.49
C LYS A 529 -12.07 16.42 -10.03
N HIS A 530 -12.55 17.19 -9.06
CA HIS A 530 -13.93 17.13 -8.60
C HIS A 530 -14.91 17.37 -9.76
N GLY A 531 -15.87 16.45 -9.94
CA GLY A 531 -16.92 16.51 -10.95
C GLY A 531 -16.54 15.91 -12.31
N ASP A 532 -15.26 15.60 -12.52
CA ASP A 532 -14.80 15.03 -13.77
C ASP A 532 -15.29 13.60 -13.95
N MET A 533 -15.63 13.24 -15.19
CA MET A 533 -15.92 11.87 -15.56
C MET A 533 -14.91 11.35 -16.56
N MET A 534 -14.64 10.05 -16.52
CA MET A 534 -13.91 9.37 -17.58
C MET A 534 -14.78 8.31 -18.24
N VAL A 535 -14.53 8.05 -19.52
CA VAL A 535 -15.18 6.96 -20.26
C VAL A 535 -14.14 6.25 -21.13
N MET A 536 -13.97 4.95 -20.90
CA MET A 536 -13.15 4.07 -21.74
C MET A 536 -14.07 3.24 -22.65
N VAL A 537 -13.87 3.33 -23.96
CA VAL A 537 -14.65 2.66 -25.00
C VAL A 537 -13.75 1.69 -25.77
N GLY A 538 -14.01 0.39 -25.66
CA GLY A 538 -13.37 -0.68 -26.41
C GLY A 538 -12.83 -1.81 -25.52
N THR A 539 -13.35 -3.03 -25.70
CA THR A 539 -12.92 -4.24 -24.94
C THR A 539 -11.43 -4.55 -25.13
N ASN A 540 -10.87 -4.29 -26.31
CA ASN A 540 -9.46 -4.58 -26.56
C ASN A 540 -8.53 -3.62 -25.83
N ILE A 541 -8.93 -2.36 -25.58
CA ILE A 541 -8.16 -1.46 -24.72
C ILE A 541 -8.05 -2.04 -23.31
N GLN A 542 -9.20 -2.45 -22.76
CA GLN A 542 -9.30 -3.01 -21.40
C GLN A 542 -8.39 -4.25 -21.21
N LYS A 543 -8.12 -5.02 -22.27
CA LYS A 543 -7.27 -6.22 -22.23
C LYS A 543 -5.78 -5.94 -22.37
N VAL A 544 -5.39 -4.93 -23.16
CA VAL A 544 -3.98 -4.71 -23.55
C VAL A 544 -3.34 -3.51 -22.86
N TYR A 545 -4.11 -2.67 -22.18
CA TYR A 545 -3.62 -1.58 -21.35
C TYR A 545 -3.88 -1.86 -19.88
N GLU A 546 -2.95 -1.42 -19.04
CA GLU A 546 -3.13 -1.32 -17.61
C GLU A 546 -3.08 0.15 -17.19
N HIS A 547 -3.78 0.47 -16.12
CA HIS A 547 -3.88 1.82 -15.60
C HIS A 547 -3.80 1.87 -14.08
N THR A 548 -3.48 3.05 -13.55
CA THR A 548 -3.34 3.32 -12.11
C THR A 548 -4.05 4.63 -11.78
N VAL A 549 -4.53 4.75 -10.53
CA VAL A 549 -5.11 5.98 -10.00
C VAL A 549 -4.37 6.35 -8.71
N ASP A 550 -3.85 7.57 -8.70
CA ASP A 550 -3.03 8.14 -7.63
C ASP A 550 -3.71 9.42 -7.10
N PRO A 551 -4.55 9.32 -6.06
CA PRO A 551 -5.14 10.48 -5.38
C PRO A 551 -4.10 11.41 -4.74
N HIS A 552 -4.38 12.71 -4.78
CA HIS A 552 -3.53 13.78 -4.26
C HIS A 552 -4.29 14.64 -3.25
N GLY A 553 -4.88 14.01 -2.25
CA GLY A 553 -5.57 14.66 -1.15
C GLY A 553 -6.13 13.64 -0.17
N LYS A 554 -6.94 14.10 0.79
CA LYS A 554 -7.34 13.25 1.91
C LYS A 554 -8.75 12.67 1.78
N ARG A 555 -9.59 13.15 0.86
CA ARG A 555 -10.95 12.62 0.67
C ARG A 555 -11.40 12.62 -0.77
N ARG A 556 -11.47 11.42 -1.34
CA ARG A 556 -11.96 11.22 -2.71
C ARG A 556 -12.95 10.06 -2.78
N PHE A 557 -13.98 10.23 -3.60
CA PHE A 557 -14.84 9.13 -4.05
C PHE A 557 -14.66 8.90 -5.55
N SER A 558 -14.72 7.63 -5.96
CA SER A 558 -14.79 7.24 -7.36
C SER A 558 -15.97 6.31 -7.54
N LEU A 559 -16.88 6.65 -8.45
CA LEU A 559 -18.02 5.82 -8.77
C LEU A 559 -17.82 5.29 -10.19
N THR A 560 -17.54 4.00 -10.32
CA THR A 560 -17.24 3.37 -11.62
C THR A 560 -18.41 2.50 -12.03
N ALA A 561 -19.00 2.77 -13.19
CA ALA A 561 -20.13 2.02 -13.73
C ALA A 561 -19.72 1.17 -14.93
N ARG A 562 -20.30 -0.03 -14.98
CA ARG A 562 -20.00 -1.07 -15.97
C ARG A 562 -21.26 -1.79 -16.40
N TYR A 563 -21.20 -2.42 -17.56
CA TYR A 563 -22.12 -3.48 -17.92
C TYR A 563 -21.42 -4.82 -17.71
N ILE A 564 -22.01 -5.66 -16.89
CA ILE A 564 -21.58 -7.03 -16.62
C ILE A 564 -22.53 -7.95 -17.37
N ASP A 565 -21.99 -8.75 -18.27
CA ASP A 565 -22.74 -9.63 -19.15
C ASP A 565 -23.13 -10.94 -18.45
N PRO A 566 -24.41 -11.14 -18.06
CA PRO A 566 -24.82 -12.37 -17.40
C PRO A 566 -24.67 -13.58 -18.34
N GLU A 567 -24.71 -13.37 -19.65
CA GLU A 567 -24.61 -14.47 -20.62
C GLU A 567 -23.25 -15.19 -20.55
N LYS A 568 -22.23 -14.51 -20.03
CA LYS A 568 -20.86 -15.03 -19.87
C LYS A 568 -20.58 -15.64 -18.50
N MET A 569 -21.50 -15.55 -17.54
CA MET A 569 -21.30 -16.10 -16.19
C MET A 569 -21.43 -17.62 -16.16
N THR A 570 -20.63 -18.32 -15.37
CA THR A 570 -20.62 -19.79 -15.36
C THR A 570 -21.82 -20.41 -14.62
N SER A 571 -22.29 -19.78 -13.55
CA SER A 571 -23.37 -20.28 -12.68
C SER A 571 -24.71 -19.63 -13.00
N GLN A 572 -25.79 -20.42 -13.09
CA GLN A 572 -27.15 -19.89 -13.22
C GLN A 572 -27.52 -18.97 -12.04
N ALA A 573 -27.09 -19.32 -10.83
CA ALA A 573 -27.36 -18.49 -9.65
C ALA A 573 -26.68 -17.11 -9.75
N ASP A 574 -25.47 -17.05 -10.32
CA ASP A 574 -24.77 -15.78 -10.53
C ASP A 574 -25.46 -14.95 -11.64
N ARG A 575 -25.96 -15.62 -12.69
CA ARG A 575 -26.76 -14.98 -13.76
C ARG A 575 -28.02 -14.34 -13.20
N ASP A 576 -28.79 -15.10 -12.44
CA ASP A 576 -30.04 -14.64 -11.84
C ASP A 576 -29.78 -13.49 -10.85
N ASP A 577 -28.74 -13.61 -10.01
CA ASP A 577 -28.32 -12.55 -9.09
C ASP A 577 -27.93 -11.26 -9.83
N ALA A 578 -27.16 -11.38 -10.93
CA ALA A 578 -26.75 -10.24 -11.74
C ALA A 578 -27.93 -9.54 -12.42
N ILE A 579 -28.89 -10.30 -12.96
CA ILE A 579 -30.10 -9.76 -13.58
C ILE A 579 -30.97 -9.04 -12.53
N ILE A 580 -31.20 -9.67 -11.39
CA ILE A 580 -32.06 -9.12 -10.33
C ILE A 580 -31.41 -7.88 -9.70
N LYS A 581 -30.14 -7.96 -9.31
CA LYS A 581 -29.45 -6.85 -8.64
C LYS A 581 -29.12 -5.72 -9.60
N GLY A 582 -28.79 -6.03 -10.84
CA GLY A 582 -28.45 -5.06 -11.87
C GLY A 582 -29.65 -4.33 -12.48
N ALA A 583 -30.88 -4.71 -12.12
CA ALA A 583 -32.08 -4.01 -12.56
C ALA A 583 -32.18 -2.61 -11.93
N ILE A 584 -32.12 -1.57 -12.78
CA ILE A 584 -32.30 -0.18 -12.36
C ILE A 584 -33.76 0.01 -11.90
N PRO A 585 -34.03 0.51 -10.68
CA PRO A 585 -35.38 0.66 -10.17
C PRO A 585 -36.15 1.77 -10.89
N ALA A 586 -37.48 1.62 -11.02
CA ALA A 586 -38.31 2.54 -11.80
C ALA A 586 -38.24 4.01 -11.35
N HIS A 587 -38.07 4.27 -10.05
CA HIS A 587 -37.95 5.65 -9.54
C HIS A 587 -36.68 6.35 -10.02
N ALA A 588 -35.64 5.61 -10.42
CA ALA A 588 -34.38 6.18 -10.93
C ALA A 588 -34.58 6.91 -12.27
N GLN A 589 -35.71 6.70 -12.97
CA GLN A 589 -36.06 7.49 -14.14
C GLN A 589 -36.18 8.99 -13.84
N ALA A 590 -36.45 9.38 -12.58
CA ALA A 590 -36.41 10.78 -12.16
C ALA A 590 -34.99 11.36 -12.11
N PHE A 591 -33.95 10.55 -12.26
CA PHE A 591 -32.53 10.95 -12.20
C PHE A 591 -31.84 10.94 -13.55
N VAL A 592 -32.58 10.75 -14.65
CA VAL A 592 -32.03 10.85 -16.01
C VAL A 592 -31.31 12.19 -16.17
N TYR A 593 -30.07 12.10 -16.64
CA TYR A 593 -29.16 13.23 -16.79
C TYR A 593 -28.92 13.50 -18.27
N ASP A 594 -28.91 14.77 -18.66
CA ASP A 594 -28.78 15.21 -20.05
C ASP A 594 -27.50 16.02 -20.32
N GLY A 595 -26.69 16.24 -19.28
CA GLY A 595 -25.46 17.05 -19.36
C GLY A 595 -25.52 18.36 -18.60
N MET A 596 -26.68 18.70 -17.99
CA MET A 596 -26.91 19.96 -17.27
C MET A 596 -27.54 19.79 -15.88
#